data_AF-A0A1D2SSV8-F1
#
_entry.id   AF-A0A1D2SSV8-F1
#
_cell.length_a   1.000
_cell.length_b   1.000
_cell.length_c   1.000
_cell.angle_alpha   90.00
_cell.angle_beta   90.00
_cell.angle_gamma   90.00
#
_symmetry.space_group_name_H-M   'P 1'
#
loop_
_entity.id
_entity.type
_entity.pdbx_description
1 polymer ?
#
loop_
_entity_poly.entity_id
_entity_poly.type
_entity_poly.pdbx_seq_one_letter_code
_entity_poly.pdbx_strand_id
1 'polypeptide(L)'
;MDRMLFDHSVTIRIGPESTQREVSTVKGAYEALVDWPHAKRSGPLYREAVETVSAALSGTRTREAARKAFIAAADEIGILVS
;
A
#
# COMPACT_ATOMS: atom_id res chain seq x y z
N MET A 1 -6.04 -15.45 12.15
CA MET A 1 -6.35 -14.11 11.61
C MET A 1 -5.24 -13.79 10.63
N ASP A 2 -5.25 -14.44 9.47
CA ASP A 2 -4.07 -14.60 8.59
C ASP A 2 -4.39 -14.14 7.16
N ARG A 3 -5.13 -13.04 7.01
CA ARG A 3 -5.51 -12.56 5.68
C ARG A 3 -4.35 -11.79 5.06
N MET A 4 -3.40 -12.59 4.57
CA MET A 4 -2.31 -12.25 3.65
C MET A 4 -1.24 -11.32 4.23
N LEU A 5 -0.36 -11.90 5.05
CA LEU A 5 0.96 -11.34 5.34
C LEU A 5 1.76 -11.23 4.04
N PHE A 6 2.42 -10.10 3.84
CA PHE A 6 3.44 -9.96 2.82
C PHE A 6 4.69 -10.77 3.20
N ASP A 7 5.39 -11.28 2.19
CA ASP A 7 6.70 -11.93 2.38
C ASP A 7 7.72 -10.99 3.05
N HIS A 8 7.65 -9.70 2.74
CA HIS A 8 8.43 -8.65 3.38
C HIS A 8 7.53 -7.46 3.68
N SER A 9 7.70 -6.86 4.86
CA SER A 9 7.03 -5.61 5.18
C SER A 9 7.43 -4.49 4.20
N VAL A 10 6.57 -3.50 4.09
CA VAL A 10 6.78 -2.29 3.30
C VAL A 10 6.69 -1.12 4.26
N THR A 11 7.76 -0.32 4.36
CA THR A 11 7.78 0.85 5.21
C THR A 11 7.46 2.08 4.38
N ILE A 12 6.48 2.87 4.82
CA ILE A 12 6.10 4.13 4.17
C ILE A 12 6.19 5.29 5.17
N ARG A 13 6.49 6.48 4.68
CA ARG A 13 6.36 7.73 5.44
C ARG A 13 4.91 8.21 5.40
N ILE A 14 4.37 8.50 6.58
CA ILE A 14 3.03 9.05 6.78
C ILE A 14 3.11 10.34 7.59
N GLY A 15 2.32 11.33 7.18
CA GLY A 15 2.19 12.61 7.88
C GLY A 15 3.41 13.54 7.74
N PRO A 16 3.33 14.75 8.35
CA PRO A 16 4.35 15.79 8.26
C PRO A 16 5.60 15.53 9.12
N GLU A 17 5.53 14.65 10.13
CA GLU A 17 6.60 14.42 11.12
C GLU A 17 7.54 13.25 10.76
N SER A 18 7.60 12.84 9.49
CA SER A 18 8.41 11.68 9.05
C SER A 18 8.10 10.37 9.77
N THR A 19 6.91 10.23 10.33
CA THR A 19 6.44 9.00 10.97
C THR A 19 6.48 7.87 9.95
N GLN A 20 7.14 6.77 10.29
CA GLN A 20 7.21 5.58 9.45
C GLN A 20 6.11 4.59 9.87
N ARG A 21 5.39 4.05 8.90
CA ARG A 21 4.43 2.96 9.10
C ARG A 21 4.94 1.73 8.40
N GLU A 22 5.16 0.69 9.19
CA GLU A 22 5.45 -0.64 8.67
C GLU A 22 4.14 -1.32 8.27
N VAL A 23 4.08 -1.79 7.03
CA VAL A 23 2.92 -2.49 6.46
C VAL A 23 3.33 -3.92 6.13
N SER A 24 2.88 -4.87 6.95
CA SER A 24 3.19 -6.29 6.79
C SER A 24 2.04 -7.11 6.21
N THR A 25 0.87 -6.52 5.95
CA THR A 25 -0.32 -7.23 5.46
C THR A 25 -1.02 -6.48 4.34
N VAL A 26 -1.75 -7.21 3.48
CA VAL A 26 -2.62 -6.63 2.45
C VAL A 26 -3.65 -5.68 3.08
N LYS A 27 -4.22 -6.03 4.25
CA LYS A 27 -5.16 -5.16 4.96
C LYS A 27 -4.50 -3.86 5.41
N GLY A 28 -3.28 -3.93 5.95
CA GLY A 28 -2.51 -2.74 6.31
C GLY A 28 -2.19 -1.85 5.11
N ALA A 29 -1.94 -2.44 3.94
CA ALA A 29 -1.73 -1.69 2.71
C ALA A 29 -3.01 -0.96 2.28
N TYR A 30 -4.17 -1.61 2.40
CA TYR A 30 -5.45 -0.97 2.12
C TYR A 30 -5.73 0.20 3.08
N GLU A 31 -5.50 0.01 4.37
CA GLU A 31 -5.63 1.07 5.37
C GLU A 31 -4.70 2.25 5.06
N ALA A 32 -3.43 1.98 4.70
CA ALA A 32 -2.51 3.01 4.27
C ALA A 32 -3.02 3.78 3.03
N LEU A 33 -3.58 3.09 2.04
CA LEU A 33 -4.20 3.70 0.85
C LEU A 33 -5.47 4.51 1.18
N VAL A 34 -6.20 4.14 2.24
CA VAL A 34 -7.34 4.92 2.76
C VAL A 34 -6.85 6.18 3.47
N ASP A 35 -5.71 6.12 4.16
CA ASP A 35 -5.03 7.25 4.82
C ASP A 35 -4.16 8.09 3.86
N TRP A 36 -4.15 7.75 2.57
CA TRP A 36 -3.25 8.35 1.58
C TRP A 36 -3.43 9.87 1.47
N PRO A 37 -2.38 10.66 1.23
CA PRO A 37 -2.52 12.11 1.12
C PRO A 37 -3.48 12.51 -0.01
N HIS A 38 -4.53 13.28 0.28
CA HIS A 38 -5.57 13.64 -0.71
C HIS A 38 -4.99 14.25 -1.99
N ALA A 39 -3.97 15.10 -1.87
CA ALA A 39 -3.27 15.71 -3.01
C ALA A 39 -2.58 14.70 -3.95
N LYS A 40 -2.35 13.47 -3.48
CA LYS A 40 -1.63 12.40 -4.18
C LYS A 40 -2.54 11.22 -4.59
N ARG A 41 -3.84 11.27 -4.30
CA ARG A 41 -4.82 10.22 -4.68
C ARG A 41 -5.23 10.24 -6.16
N SER A 42 -4.82 11.26 -6.92
CA SER A 42 -5.19 11.37 -8.33
C SER A 42 -4.29 10.56 -9.27
N GLY A 43 -3.18 9.99 -8.77
CA GLY A 43 -2.21 9.25 -9.57
C GLY A 43 -2.78 7.93 -10.14
N PRO A 44 -2.39 7.54 -11.36
CA PRO A 44 -2.82 6.27 -11.95
C PRO A 44 -2.36 5.07 -11.11
N LEU A 45 -1.15 5.12 -10.53
CA LEU A 45 -0.60 4.06 -9.69
C LEU A 45 -1.33 3.94 -8.34
N TYR A 46 -1.81 5.05 -7.75
CA TYR A 46 -2.67 4.98 -6.58
C TYR A 46 -3.95 4.19 -6.86
N ARG A 47 -4.60 4.48 -8.00
CA ARG A 47 -5.86 3.84 -8.39
C ARG A 47 -5.66 2.34 -8.64
N GLU A 48 -4.59 1.99 -9.34
CA GLU A 48 -4.17 0.59 -9.56
C GLU A 48 -3.85 -0.13 -8.24
N ALA A 49 -3.17 0.54 -7.31
CA ALA A 49 -2.86 -0.02 -5.99
C ALA A 49 -4.13 -0.30 -5.18
N VAL A 50 -5.09 0.63 -5.14
CA VAL A 50 -6.38 0.43 -4.47
C VAL A 50 -7.14 -0.76 -5.06
N GLU A 51 -7.23 -0.83 -6.39
CA GLU A 51 -7.90 -1.94 -7.08
C GLU A 51 -7.22 -3.28 -6.79
N THR A 52 -5.90 -3.35 -6.93
CA THR A 52 -5.13 -4.60 -6.76
C THR A 52 -5.15 -5.08 -5.30
N VAL A 53 -5.00 -4.16 -4.34
CA VAL A 53 -5.04 -4.49 -2.91
C VAL A 53 -6.45 -4.93 -2.51
N SER A 54 -7.49 -4.26 -3.00
CA SER A 54 -8.89 -4.66 -2.76
C SER A 54 -9.18 -6.03 -3.34
N ALA A 55 -8.76 -6.29 -4.59
CA ALA A 55 -8.90 -7.58 -5.24
C ALA A 55 -8.15 -8.70 -4.48
N ALA A 56 -6.97 -8.40 -3.91
CA ALA A 56 -6.26 -9.35 -3.07
C ALA A 56 -7.01 -9.65 -1.76
N LEU A 57 -7.61 -8.65 -1.12
CA LEU A 57 -8.49 -8.87 0.05
C LEU A 57 -9.71 -9.73 -0.27
N SER A 58 -10.25 -9.60 -1.49
CA SER A 58 -11.35 -10.43 -2.01
C SER A 58 -10.90 -11.82 -2.48
N GLY A 59 -9.59 -12.11 -2.49
CA GLY A 59 -9.03 -13.39 -2.93
C GLY A 59 -8.95 -13.58 -4.45
N THR A 60 -9.18 -12.53 -5.24
CA THR A 60 -9.10 -12.57 -6.71
C THR A 60 -7.71 -12.20 -7.23
N ARG A 61 -6.84 -11.62 -6.39
CA ARG A 61 -5.42 -11.35 -6.67
C ARG A 61 -4.53 -11.89 -5.57
N THR A 62 -3.25 -12.07 -5.90
CA THR A 62 -2.21 -12.55 -4.98
C THR A 62 -1.70 -11.42 -4.08
N ARG A 63 -1.25 -11.77 -2.88
CA ARG A 63 -0.62 -10.82 -1.94
C ARG A 63 0.63 -10.15 -2.50
N GLU A 64 1.39 -10.85 -3.34
CA GLU A 64 2.60 -10.34 -4.00
C GLU A 64 2.25 -9.22 -4.99
N ALA A 65 1.16 -9.39 -5.75
CA ALA A 65 0.66 -8.36 -6.66
C ALA A 65 0.21 -7.11 -5.89
N ALA A 66 -0.54 -7.29 -4.79
CA ALA A 66 -0.93 -6.20 -3.91
C ALA A 66 0.29 -5.45 -3.34
N ARG A 67 1.31 -6.19 -2.89
CA ARG A 67 2.57 -5.59 -2.39
C ARG A 67 3.27 -4.76 -3.47
N LYS A 68 3.42 -5.30 -4.68
CA LYS A 68 4.07 -4.60 -5.80
C LYS A 68 3.34 -3.32 -6.19
N ALA A 69 2.01 -3.38 -6.33
CA ALA A 69 1.22 -2.21 -6.67
C ALA A 69 1.29 -1.12 -5.57
N PHE A 70 1.26 -1.54 -4.30
CA PHE A 70 1.42 -0.63 -3.17
C PHE A 70 2.79 0.06 -3.15
N ILE A 71 3.87 -0.68 -3.40
CA ILE A 71 5.23 -0.13 -3.49
C ILE A 71 5.32 0.88 -4.64
N ALA A 72 4.80 0.53 -5.82
CA ALA A 72 4.82 1.43 -6.98
C ALA A 72 4.10 2.75 -6.69
N ALA A 73 2.93 2.71 -6.04
CA ALA A 73 2.21 3.91 -5.63
C ALA A 73 2.99 4.73 -4.58
N ALA A 74 3.63 4.07 -3.61
CA ALA A 74 4.43 4.75 -2.58
C ALA A 74 5.69 5.41 -3.16
N ASP A 75 6.33 4.75 -4.13
CA ASP A 75 7.52 5.24 -4.84
C ASP A 75 7.19 6.44 -5.72
N GLU A 76 6.06 6.41 -6.45
CA GLU A 76 5.58 7.50 -7.32
C GLU A 76 5.53 8.85 -6.59
N ILE A 77 5.16 8.82 -5.32
CA ILE A 77 4.96 10.03 -4.52
C ILE A 77 6.10 10.27 -3.52
N GLY A 78 7.15 9.43 -3.55
CA GLY A 78 8.36 9.57 -2.76
C GLY A 78 8.20 9.28 -1.26
N ILE A 79 7.17 8.52 -0.87
CA ILE A 79 6.91 8.15 0.53
C ILE A 79 7.43 6.76 0.89
N LEU A 80 7.88 5.98 -0.09
CA LEU A 80 8.52 4.70 0.20
C LEU A 80 9.80 4.91 1.01
N VAL A 81 10.00 4.07 2.02
CA VAL A 81 11.23 3.98 2.81
C VAL A 81 11.88 2.64 2.44
N SER A 82 12.94 2.73 1.65
CA SER A 82 13.74 1.57 1.22
C SER A 82 14.72 1.11 2.30
#